data_AF-A0A1X7U4K5-F1
#
_entry.id   AF-A0A1X7U4K5-F1
#
_cell.length_a   1.000
_cell.length_b   1.000
_cell.length_c   1.000
_cell.angle_alpha   90.00
_cell.angle_beta   90.00
_cell.angle_gamma   90.00
#
_symmetry.space_group_name_H-M   'P 1'
#
loop_
_entity.id
_entity.type
_entity.pdbx_description
1 polymer ?
#
loop_
_entity_poly.entity_id
_entity_poly.type
_entity_poly.pdbx_seq_one_letter_code
_entity_poly.pdbx_strand_id
1 'polypeptide(L)'
;MSLEDPFYTVRDDVRESLNNAQDLYSRWCMLLEDQSDLEKTQGVSTDLRSCIKSIEWDLQDLDETISVVEANPQKFRVSTGEIETRKQFIRDTRQVINKMKSHMSSDQAQNMLENMKRQQLLSSSHAQKKKHGRYQRLDDELERSNQDFIDQQRHQQQMLMVEQDKQVDKVSNTIVVLHQMGEDIGIELDEQNKMIDEIDEDMQRTETRLTSLTKRVNTAIRKSSDRCQLICIVVLIIVIVLIVVMFFVPF
;
A
#
# COMPACT_ATOMS: atom_id res chain seq x y z
N MET A 1 23.29 -13.85 5.99
CA MET A 1 21.89 -14.28 5.84
C MET A 1 21.32 -13.47 4.69
N SER A 2 21.03 -14.10 3.55
CA SER A 2 20.31 -13.42 2.47
C SER A 2 18.93 -13.06 2.99
N LEU A 3 18.56 -11.78 2.98
CA LEU A 3 17.19 -11.36 3.28
C LEU A 3 16.27 -12.09 2.30
N GLU A 4 15.33 -12.86 2.86
CA GLU A 4 14.27 -13.49 2.11
C GLU A 4 13.41 -12.39 1.49
N ASP A 5 13.11 -12.50 0.19
CA ASP A 5 12.41 -11.44 -0.53
C ASP A 5 10.96 -11.35 -0.05
N PRO A 6 10.56 -10.23 0.58
CA PRO A 6 9.22 -10.07 1.16
C PRO A 6 8.11 -10.09 0.09
N PHE A 7 8.44 -9.92 -1.19
CA PHE A 7 7.50 -10.04 -2.29
C PHE A 7 6.74 -11.37 -2.25
N TYR A 8 7.43 -12.47 -1.95
CA TYR A 8 6.80 -13.80 -1.99
C TYR A 8 5.82 -14.03 -0.86
N THR A 9 6.07 -13.46 0.32
CA THR A 9 5.14 -13.48 1.45
C THR A 9 3.86 -12.72 1.09
N VAL A 10 3.99 -11.47 0.64
CA VAL A 10 2.83 -10.64 0.25
C VAL A 10 2.08 -11.27 -0.93
N ARG A 11 2.78 -11.89 -1.88
CA ARG A 11 2.14 -12.63 -2.99
C ARG A 11 1.25 -13.76 -2.47
N ASP A 12 1.71 -14.49 -1.46
CA ASP A 12 0.96 -15.62 -0.89
C ASP A 12 -0.23 -15.12 -0.08
N ASP A 13 -0.09 -14.01 0.66
CA ASP A 13 -1.19 -13.33 1.36
C ASP A 13 -2.26 -12.80 0.38
N VAL A 14 -1.83 -12.22 -0.75
CA VAL A 14 -2.73 -11.76 -1.83
C VAL A 14 -3.46 -12.95 -2.44
N ARG A 15 -2.81 -14.11 -2.60
CA ARG A 15 -3.47 -15.33 -3.08
C ARG A 15 -4.51 -15.86 -2.11
N GLU A 16 -4.22 -15.86 -0.82
CA GLU A 16 -5.19 -16.26 0.20
C GLU A 16 -6.40 -15.32 0.20
N SER A 17 -6.15 -14.02 0.16
CA SER A 17 -7.18 -12.99 0.07
C SER A 17 -8.02 -13.14 -1.20
N LEU A 18 -7.39 -13.47 -2.34
CA LEU A 18 -8.09 -13.72 -3.60
C LEU A 18 -8.99 -14.95 -3.53
N ASN A 19 -8.55 -16.04 -2.89
CA ASN A 19 -9.39 -17.23 -2.69
C ASN A 19 -10.61 -16.89 -1.83
N ASN A 20 -10.41 -16.15 -0.73
CA ASN A 20 -11.51 -15.68 0.11
C ASN A 20 -12.50 -14.78 -0.68
N ALA A 21 -11.99 -13.88 -1.52
CA ALA A 21 -12.83 -13.06 -2.40
C ALA A 21 -13.64 -13.92 -3.39
N GLN A 22 -13.06 -14.99 -3.94
CA GLN A 22 -13.77 -15.92 -4.83
C GLN A 22 -14.86 -16.72 -4.11
N ASP A 23 -14.62 -17.13 -2.87
CA ASP A 23 -15.63 -17.80 -2.03
C ASP A 23 -16.79 -16.87 -1.70
N LEU A 24 -16.49 -15.63 -1.29
CA LEU A 24 -17.48 -14.58 -1.05
C LEU A 24 -18.29 -14.27 -2.32
N TYR A 25 -17.63 -14.20 -3.47
CA TYR A 25 -18.27 -13.98 -4.77
C TYR A 25 -19.20 -15.14 -5.16
N SER A 26 -18.78 -16.38 -4.96
CA SER A 26 -19.62 -17.56 -5.22
C SER A 26 -20.86 -17.57 -4.34
N ARG A 27 -20.69 -17.28 -3.05
CA ARG A 27 -21.80 -17.13 -2.10
C ARG A 27 -22.74 -15.99 -2.48
N TRP A 28 -22.20 -14.86 -2.90
CA TRP A 28 -22.99 -13.72 -3.37
C TRP A 28 -23.83 -14.08 -4.60
N CYS A 29 -23.25 -14.78 -5.58
CA CYS A 29 -23.99 -15.26 -6.75
C CYS A 29 -25.14 -16.20 -6.37
N MET A 30 -24.92 -17.15 -5.44
CA MET A 30 -25.97 -18.05 -4.96
C MET A 30 -27.12 -17.30 -4.25
N LEU A 31 -26.77 -16.33 -3.40
CA LEU A 31 -27.77 -15.51 -2.71
C LEU A 31 -28.56 -14.61 -3.66
N LEU A 32 -27.94 -14.16 -4.75
CA LEU A 32 -28.62 -13.40 -5.79
C LEU A 32 -29.68 -14.23 -6.52
N GLU A 33 -29.44 -15.54 -6.67
CA GLU A 33 -30.34 -16.48 -7.34
C GLU A 33 -31.50 -16.93 -6.44
N ASP A 34 -31.25 -17.12 -5.14
CA ASP A 34 -32.25 -17.57 -4.16
C ASP A 34 -33.30 -16.50 -3.82
N GLN A 35 -33.00 -15.20 -4.01
CA GLN A 35 -33.91 -14.05 -3.77
C GLN A 35 -34.54 -13.94 -2.36
N SER A 36 -34.09 -14.75 -1.40
CA SER A 36 -34.75 -14.92 -0.11
C SER A 36 -34.42 -13.85 0.92
N ASP A 37 -33.21 -13.29 0.90
CA ASP A 37 -32.65 -12.59 2.07
C ASP A 37 -31.78 -11.38 1.70
N LEU A 38 -32.41 -10.21 1.60
CA LEU A 38 -31.78 -8.97 1.13
C LEU A 38 -30.63 -8.51 2.04
N GLU A 39 -30.78 -8.62 3.35
CA GLU A 39 -29.79 -8.17 4.34
C GLU A 39 -28.50 -9.00 4.24
N LYS A 40 -28.63 -10.32 4.08
CA LYS A 40 -27.49 -11.22 3.87
C LYS A 40 -26.78 -10.94 2.54
N THR A 41 -27.54 -10.70 1.47
CA THR A 41 -26.96 -10.37 0.16
C THR A 41 -26.22 -9.03 0.19
N GLN A 42 -26.74 -8.04 0.90
CA GLN A 42 -26.04 -6.77 1.10
C GLN A 42 -24.77 -6.92 1.94
N GLY A 43 -24.83 -7.68 3.05
CA GLY A 43 -23.65 -7.95 3.89
C GLY A 43 -22.52 -8.64 3.12
N VAL A 44 -22.83 -9.72 2.38
CA VAL A 44 -21.81 -10.41 1.58
C VAL A 44 -21.26 -9.52 0.46
N SER A 45 -22.09 -8.65 -0.13
CA SER A 45 -21.65 -7.67 -1.14
C SER A 45 -20.70 -6.62 -0.55
N THR A 46 -20.96 -6.12 0.66
CA THR A 46 -20.05 -5.19 1.35
C THR A 46 -18.74 -5.85 1.73
N ASP A 47 -18.78 -7.08 2.23
CA ASP A 47 -17.59 -7.84 2.62
C ASP A 47 -16.70 -8.13 1.41
N LEU A 48 -17.31 -8.57 0.30
CA LEU A 48 -16.62 -8.81 -0.96
C LEU A 48 -15.97 -7.53 -1.50
N ARG A 49 -16.68 -6.39 -1.46
CA ARG A 49 -16.15 -5.11 -1.91
C ARG A 49 -14.97 -4.64 -1.05
N SER A 50 -15.04 -4.87 0.26
CA SER A 50 -13.95 -4.57 1.19
C SER A 50 -12.72 -5.44 0.90
N CYS A 51 -12.94 -6.74 0.68
CA CYS A 51 -11.87 -7.69 0.35
C CYS A 51 -11.20 -7.32 -0.99
N ILE A 52 -11.99 -7.04 -2.03
CA ILE A 52 -11.48 -6.56 -3.33
C ILE A 52 -10.62 -5.31 -3.16
N LYS A 53 -11.08 -4.34 -2.35
CA LYS A 53 -10.34 -3.09 -2.12
C LYS A 53 -9.01 -3.31 -1.41
N SER A 54 -8.98 -4.22 -0.43
CA SER A 54 -7.73 -4.61 0.24
C SER A 54 -6.73 -5.17 -0.77
N ILE A 55 -7.18 -6.09 -1.63
CA ILE A 55 -6.30 -6.69 -2.64
C ILE A 55 -5.85 -5.63 -3.67
N GLU A 56 -6.71 -4.68 -4.05
CA GLU A 56 -6.33 -3.56 -4.94
C GLU A 56 -5.19 -2.73 -4.34
N TRP A 57 -5.18 -2.49 -3.01
CA TRP A 57 -4.09 -1.81 -2.32
C TRP A 57 -2.81 -2.65 -2.29
N ASP A 58 -2.90 -3.93 -1.91
CA ASP A 58 -1.72 -4.81 -1.86
C ASP A 58 -1.07 -4.92 -3.26
N LEU A 59 -1.88 -4.99 -4.32
CA LEU A 59 -1.39 -5.01 -5.69
C LEU A 59 -0.77 -3.68 -6.13
N GLN A 60 -1.21 -2.55 -5.58
CA GLN A 60 -0.59 -1.24 -5.84
C GLN A 60 0.80 -1.19 -5.22
N ASP A 61 0.94 -1.59 -3.95
CA ASP A 61 2.22 -1.65 -3.25
C ASP A 61 3.21 -2.59 -3.95
N LEU A 62 2.73 -3.77 -4.39
CA LEU A 62 3.55 -4.69 -5.18
C LEU A 62 4.02 -4.09 -6.51
N ASP A 63 3.19 -3.30 -7.20
CA ASP A 63 3.56 -2.66 -8.47
C ASP A 63 4.61 -1.54 -8.27
N GLU A 64 4.49 -0.79 -7.18
CA GLU A 64 5.46 0.23 -6.77
C GLU A 64 6.81 -0.41 -6.41
N THR A 65 6.80 -1.50 -5.66
CA THR A 65 8.05 -2.23 -5.32
C THR A 65 8.75 -2.75 -6.57
N ILE A 66 7.99 -3.27 -7.55
CA ILE A 66 8.54 -3.71 -8.83
C ILE A 66 9.15 -2.53 -9.59
N SER A 67 8.48 -1.38 -9.62
CA SER A 67 8.97 -0.17 -10.28
C SER A 67 10.29 0.32 -9.67
N VAL A 68 10.43 0.23 -8.34
CA VAL A 68 11.68 0.55 -7.62
C VAL A 68 12.80 -0.44 -7.97
N VAL A 69 12.48 -1.74 -8.05
CA VAL A 69 13.45 -2.79 -8.41
C VAL A 69 13.93 -2.61 -9.85
N GLU A 70 13.04 -2.25 -10.78
CA GLU A 70 13.37 -1.93 -12.17
C GLU A 70 14.25 -0.70 -12.31
N ALA A 71 13.99 0.34 -11.51
CA ALA A 71 14.78 1.57 -11.52
C ALA A 71 16.21 1.38 -10.98
N ASN A 72 16.44 0.37 -10.12
CA ASN A 72 17.77 0.12 -9.54
C ASN A 72 18.22 -1.36 -9.59
N PRO A 73 18.49 -1.94 -10.78
CA PRO A 73 18.80 -3.37 -10.92
C PRO A 73 20.08 -3.80 -10.19
N GLN A 74 21.06 -2.89 -10.04
CA GLN A 74 22.35 -3.20 -9.41
C GLN A 74 22.23 -3.45 -7.90
N LYS A 75 21.26 -2.80 -7.24
CA LYS A 75 21.03 -2.94 -5.80
C LYS A 75 20.30 -4.23 -5.44
N PHE A 76 19.32 -4.62 -6.24
CA PHE A 76 18.41 -5.72 -5.91
C PHE A 76 18.78 -7.07 -6.56
N ARG A 77 19.60 -7.08 -7.62
CA ARG A 77 20.07 -8.30 -8.30
C ARG A 77 18.94 -9.27 -8.71
N VAL A 78 17.75 -8.73 -9.03
CA VAL A 78 16.60 -9.49 -9.52
C VAL A 78 16.71 -9.65 -11.04
N SER A 79 16.45 -10.86 -11.55
CA SER A 79 16.49 -11.13 -12.98
C SER A 79 15.31 -10.47 -13.71
N THR A 80 15.52 -9.99 -14.93
CA THR A 80 14.44 -9.42 -15.77
C THR A 80 13.29 -10.42 -15.99
N GLY A 81 13.60 -11.72 -16.06
CA GLY A 81 12.57 -12.77 -16.15
C GLY A 81 11.76 -12.95 -14.88
N GLU A 82 12.37 -12.71 -13.72
CA GLU A 82 11.68 -12.73 -12.43
C GLU A 82 10.75 -11.51 -12.29
N ILE A 83 11.23 -10.32 -12.68
CA ILE A 83 10.40 -9.10 -12.73
C ILE A 83 9.17 -9.30 -13.62
N GLU A 84 9.33 -9.90 -14.80
CA GLU A 84 8.19 -10.19 -15.69
C GLU A 84 7.20 -11.17 -15.06
N THR A 85 7.69 -12.17 -14.32
CA THR A 85 6.83 -13.11 -13.59
C THR A 85 6.03 -12.40 -12.50
N ARG A 86 6.64 -11.45 -11.78
CA ARG A 86 5.96 -10.61 -10.77
C ARG A 86 4.90 -9.72 -11.40
N LYS A 87 5.23 -9.06 -12.51
CA LYS A 87 4.27 -8.25 -13.28
C LYS A 87 3.10 -9.08 -13.81
N GLN A 88 3.38 -10.28 -14.30
CA GLN A 88 2.35 -11.20 -14.78
C GLN A 88 1.36 -11.57 -13.67
N PHE A 89 1.84 -11.88 -12.47
CA PHE A 89 0.99 -12.16 -11.32
C PHE A 89 0.06 -10.98 -10.96
N ILE A 90 0.57 -9.75 -10.95
CA ILE A 90 -0.23 -8.56 -10.68
C ILE A 90 -1.29 -8.38 -11.78
N ARG A 91 -0.92 -8.51 -13.06
CA ARG A 91 -1.84 -8.41 -14.20
C ARG A 91 -2.96 -9.44 -14.10
N ASP A 92 -2.63 -10.69 -13.84
CA ASP A 92 -3.60 -11.78 -13.76
C ASP A 92 -4.56 -11.59 -12.59
N THR A 93 -4.04 -11.21 -11.41
CA THR A 93 -4.87 -10.93 -10.23
C THR A 93 -5.81 -9.74 -10.46
N ARG A 94 -5.32 -8.63 -11.05
CA ARG A 94 -6.15 -7.48 -11.42
C ARG A 94 -7.27 -7.87 -12.39
N GLN A 95 -7.00 -8.75 -13.36
CA GLN A 95 -8.04 -9.21 -14.29
C GLN A 95 -9.15 -9.99 -13.58
N VAL A 96 -8.79 -10.88 -12.65
CA VAL A 96 -9.76 -11.67 -11.88
C VAL A 96 -10.65 -10.77 -11.02
N ILE A 97 -10.06 -9.79 -10.32
CA ILE A 97 -10.80 -8.82 -9.52
C ILE A 97 -11.73 -7.95 -10.37
N ASN A 98 -11.25 -7.47 -11.52
CA ASN A 98 -12.05 -6.66 -12.42
C ASN A 98 -13.26 -7.43 -12.98
N LYS A 99 -13.13 -8.73 -13.23
CA LYS A 99 -14.26 -9.59 -13.63
C LYS A 99 -15.32 -9.70 -12.52
N MET A 100 -14.90 -9.90 -11.26
CA MET A 100 -15.84 -9.93 -10.12
C MET A 100 -16.52 -8.57 -9.94
N LYS A 101 -15.75 -7.48 -10.02
CA LYS A 101 -16.24 -6.10 -9.89
C LYS A 101 -17.22 -5.71 -11.00
N SER A 102 -16.97 -6.11 -12.24
CA SER A 102 -17.89 -5.85 -13.35
C SER A 102 -19.19 -6.63 -13.21
N HIS A 103 -19.16 -7.86 -12.71
CA HIS A 103 -20.37 -8.63 -12.45
C HIS A 103 -21.20 -8.04 -11.30
N MET A 104 -20.55 -7.59 -10.22
CA MET A 104 -21.22 -6.88 -9.12
C MET A 104 -21.80 -5.52 -9.53
N SER A 105 -21.14 -4.84 -10.47
CA SER A 105 -21.58 -3.53 -10.98
C SER A 105 -22.52 -3.66 -12.18
N SER A 106 -22.79 -4.88 -12.65
CA SER A 106 -23.73 -5.12 -13.75
C SER A 106 -25.10 -4.63 -13.35
N ASP A 107 -25.76 -3.90 -14.26
CA ASP A 107 -27.12 -3.38 -14.08
C ASP A 107 -28.09 -4.49 -13.67
N GLN A 108 -27.84 -5.74 -14.05
CA GLN A 108 -28.67 -6.88 -13.65
C GLN A 108 -28.62 -7.18 -12.15
N ALA A 109 -27.44 -7.10 -11.53
CA ALA A 109 -27.27 -7.35 -10.09
C ALA A 109 -27.81 -6.20 -9.25
N GLN A 110 -27.61 -4.95 -9.71
CA GLN A 110 -28.17 -3.74 -9.12
C GLN A 110 -29.71 -3.75 -9.19
N ASN A 111 -30.28 -4.03 -10.37
CA ASN A 111 -31.73 -4.11 -10.57
C ASN A 111 -32.36 -5.26 -9.78
N MET A 112 -31.68 -6.40 -9.65
CA MET A 112 -32.16 -7.51 -8.79
C MET A 112 -32.21 -7.10 -7.31
N LEU A 113 -31.18 -6.40 -6.81
CA LEU A 113 -31.16 -5.89 -5.45
C LEU A 113 -32.23 -4.82 -5.21
N GLU A 114 -32.46 -3.94 -6.19
CA GLU A 114 -33.51 -2.93 -6.15
C GLU A 114 -34.91 -3.57 -6.19
N ASN A 115 -35.11 -4.59 -7.02
CA ASN A 115 -36.36 -5.36 -7.08
C ASN A 115 -36.63 -6.12 -5.78
N MET A 116 -35.61 -6.72 -5.15
CA MET A 116 -35.72 -7.35 -3.83
C MET A 116 -36.10 -6.33 -2.75
N LYS A 117 -35.43 -5.17 -2.73
CA LYS A 117 -35.76 -4.06 -1.82
C LYS A 117 -37.20 -3.58 -2.02
N ARG A 118 -37.64 -3.48 -3.28
CA ARG A 118 -39.01 -3.09 -3.63
C ARG A 118 -40.02 -4.16 -3.21
N GLN A 119 -39.73 -5.46 -3.38
CA GLN A 119 -40.59 -6.55 -2.90
C GLN A 119 -40.75 -6.53 -1.38
N GLN A 120 -39.68 -6.29 -0.62
CA GLN A 120 -39.73 -6.21 0.83
C GLN A 120 -40.51 -4.98 1.33
N LEU A 121 -40.48 -3.87 0.59
CA LEU A 121 -41.31 -2.69 0.87
C LEU A 121 -42.77 -2.84 0.42
N LEU A 122 -43.05 -3.71 -0.56
CA LEU A 122 -44.40 -3.98 -1.05
C LEU A 122 -45.12 -5.06 -0.25
N SER A 123 -44.40 -6.02 0.33
CA SER A 123 -44.96 -7.05 1.22
C SER A 123 -45.50 -6.45 2.52
N SER A 124 -44.94 -5.33 3.01
CA SER A 124 -45.51 -4.58 4.13
C SER A 124 -46.79 -3.81 3.77
N SER A 125 -47.00 -3.47 2.49
CA SER A 125 -48.18 -2.72 2.03
C SER A 125 -49.36 -3.59 1.57
N HIS A 126 -49.11 -4.86 1.19
CA HIS A 126 -50.15 -5.74 0.64
C HIS A 126 -51.09 -6.39 1.67
N ALA A 127 -50.86 -6.20 2.97
CA ALA A 127 -51.74 -6.74 4.01
C ALA A 127 -53.04 -5.92 4.23
N GLN A 128 -53.15 -4.70 3.70
CA GLN A 128 -54.19 -3.76 4.13
C GLN A 128 -55.36 -3.56 3.14
N LYS A 129 -55.41 -4.29 2.02
CA LYS A 129 -56.50 -4.17 1.03
C LYS A 129 -57.27 -5.48 0.85
N LYS A 130 -58.01 -5.92 1.87
CA LYS A 130 -59.22 -6.76 1.70
C LYS A 130 -59.93 -6.95 3.04
N LYS A 131 -60.90 -6.07 3.34
CA LYS A 131 -62.22 -6.37 3.95
C LYS A 131 -62.88 -5.09 4.49
N HIS A 132 -63.33 -4.22 3.59
CA HIS A 132 -64.31 -3.20 3.99
C HIS A 132 -65.67 -3.87 4.18
N GLY A 133 -66.30 -3.72 5.35
CA GLY A 133 -67.75 -3.88 5.47
C GLY A 133 -68.39 -4.18 6.83
N ARG A 134 -67.67 -4.34 7.96
CA ARG A 134 -68.38 -4.61 9.23
C ARG A 134 -67.75 -4.22 10.57
N TYR A 135 -66.47 -3.82 10.61
CA TYR A 135 -65.76 -3.54 11.87
C TYR A 135 -65.02 -2.19 11.85
N GLN A 136 -65.65 -1.15 11.31
CA GLN A 136 -65.04 0.18 11.16
C GLN A 136 -64.55 0.76 12.49
N ARG A 137 -65.23 0.46 13.60
CA ARG A 137 -64.86 0.95 14.94
C ARG A 137 -63.66 0.23 15.56
N LEU A 138 -63.45 -1.04 15.20
CA LEU A 138 -62.27 -1.81 15.63
C LEU A 138 -61.07 -1.49 14.74
N ASP A 139 -61.30 -1.25 13.44
CA ASP A 139 -60.27 -0.77 12.52
C ASP A 139 -59.76 0.62 12.93
N ASP A 140 -60.64 1.56 13.30
CA ASP A 140 -60.24 2.89 13.78
C ASP A 140 -59.37 2.81 15.06
N GLU A 141 -59.64 1.86 15.95
CA GLU A 141 -58.89 1.67 17.21
C GLU A 141 -57.55 0.97 16.97
N LEU A 142 -57.51 0.01 16.02
CA LEU A 142 -56.29 -0.64 15.58
C LEU A 142 -55.40 0.31 14.77
N GLU A 143 -55.99 1.18 13.96
CA GLU A 143 -55.29 2.17 13.14
C GLU A 143 -54.70 3.28 14.01
N ARG A 144 -55.38 3.68 15.09
CA ARG A 144 -54.81 4.55 16.13
C ARG A 144 -53.64 3.90 16.87
N SER A 145 -53.79 2.65 17.29
CA SER A 145 -52.71 1.90 17.97
C SER A 145 -51.48 1.73 17.06
N ASN A 146 -51.70 1.45 15.77
CA ASN A 146 -50.63 1.41 14.77
C ASN A 146 -50.00 2.79 14.53
N GLN A 147 -50.78 3.86 14.51
CA GLN A 147 -50.25 5.23 14.40
C GLN A 147 -49.39 5.59 15.62
N ASP A 148 -49.85 5.29 16.83
CA ASP A 148 -49.08 5.53 18.05
C ASP A 148 -47.77 4.72 18.07
N PHE A 149 -47.80 3.46 17.61
CA PHE A 149 -46.59 2.64 17.48
C PHE A 149 -45.62 3.20 16.42
N ILE A 150 -46.13 3.63 15.26
CA ILE A 150 -45.33 4.23 14.18
C ILE A 150 -44.70 5.56 14.65
N ASP A 151 -45.46 6.38 15.36
CA ASP A 151 -44.97 7.66 15.89
C ASP A 151 -43.92 7.43 16.98
N GLN A 152 -44.12 6.42 17.84
CA GLN A 152 -43.12 6.01 18.82
C GLN A 152 -41.83 5.50 18.16
N GLN A 153 -41.95 4.71 17.09
CA GLN A 153 -40.79 4.24 16.29
C GLN A 153 -40.07 5.39 15.59
N ARG A 154 -40.82 6.33 14.99
CA ARG A 154 -40.26 7.55 14.38
C ARG A 154 -39.51 8.40 15.40
N HIS A 155 -40.07 8.55 16.59
CA HIS A 155 -39.42 9.30 17.66
C HIS A 155 -38.11 8.63 18.10
N GLN A 156 -38.10 7.29 18.22
CA GLN A 156 -36.87 6.54 18.48
C GLN A 156 -35.84 6.70 17.36
N GLN A 157 -36.26 6.65 16.09
CA GLN A 157 -35.37 6.87 14.95
C GLN A 157 -34.81 8.29 14.90
N GLN A 158 -35.60 9.31 15.25
CA GLN A 158 -35.11 10.69 15.36
C GLN A 158 -34.07 10.84 16.47
N MET A 159 -34.30 10.23 17.63
CA MET A 159 -33.32 10.22 18.73
C MET A 159 -32.02 9.51 18.31
N LEU A 160 -32.12 8.41 17.55
CA LEU A 160 -30.96 7.69 17.02
C LEU A 160 -30.19 8.52 15.98
N MET A 161 -30.90 9.22 15.09
CA MET A 161 -30.30 10.10 14.08
C MET A 161 -29.57 11.27 14.73
N VAL A 162 -30.11 11.87 15.79
CA VAL A 162 -29.44 12.93 16.56
C VAL A 162 -28.16 12.40 17.25
N GLU A 163 -28.15 11.16 17.71
CA GLU A 163 -26.95 10.55 18.29
C GLU A 163 -25.89 10.24 17.21
N GLN A 164 -26.32 9.86 16.00
CA GLN A 164 -25.43 9.69 14.85
C GLN A 164 -24.83 11.01 14.38
N ASP A 165 -25.59 12.11 14.35
CA ASP A 165 -25.05 13.45 14.03
C ASP A 165 -23.97 13.86 15.03
N LYS A 166 -24.13 13.56 16.32
CA LYS A 166 -23.06 13.77 17.31
C LYS A 166 -21.82 12.92 17.07
N GLN A 167 -21.96 11.72 16.48
CA GLN A 167 -20.81 10.93 16.05
C GLN A 167 -20.14 11.55 14.81
N VAL A 168 -20.91 12.10 13.87
CA VAL A 168 -20.37 12.83 12.71
C VAL A 168 -19.58 14.06 13.16
N ASP A 169 -20.04 14.81 14.17
CA ASP A 169 -19.28 15.93 14.75
C ASP A 169 -17.95 15.47 15.38
N LYS A 170 -17.94 14.32 16.06
CA LYS A 170 -16.70 13.75 16.61
C LYS A 170 -15.74 13.33 15.50
N VAL A 171 -16.24 12.72 14.43
CA VAL A 171 -15.43 12.37 13.25
C VAL A 171 -14.92 13.63 12.56
N SER A 172 -15.72 14.69 12.48
CA SER A 172 -15.33 16.00 11.94
C SER A 172 -14.16 16.61 12.72
N ASN A 173 -14.22 16.56 14.06
CA ASN A 173 -13.09 16.99 14.90
C ASN A 173 -11.83 16.15 14.67
N THR A 174 -11.96 14.84 14.47
CA THR A 174 -10.82 13.97 14.11
C THR A 174 -10.23 14.33 12.74
N ILE A 175 -11.08 14.70 11.76
CA ILE A 175 -10.62 15.15 10.44
C ILE A 175 -9.83 16.46 10.56
N VAL A 176 -10.24 17.39 11.42
CA VAL A 176 -9.48 18.63 11.68
C VAL A 176 -8.11 18.31 12.30
N VAL A 177 -8.04 17.39 13.26
CA VAL A 177 -6.76 16.95 13.85
C VAL A 177 -5.88 16.25 12.81
N LEU A 178 -6.45 15.40 11.95
CA LEU A 178 -5.71 14.75 10.86
C LEU A 178 -5.21 15.76 9.82
N HIS A 179 -6.01 16.79 9.51
CA HIS A 179 -5.59 17.87 8.62
C HIS A 179 -4.41 18.65 9.21
N GLN A 180 -4.49 19.01 10.48
CA GLN A 180 -3.41 19.69 11.20
C GLN A 180 -2.14 18.82 11.27
N MET A 181 -2.28 17.53 11.57
CA MET A 181 -1.15 16.59 11.59
C MET A 181 -0.55 16.39 10.18
N GLY A 182 -1.37 16.42 9.13
CA GLY A 182 -0.90 16.39 7.73
C GLY A 182 -0.15 17.65 7.32
N GLU A 183 -0.58 18.81 7.82
CA GLU A 183 0.12 20.09 7.64
C GLU A 183 1.47 20.09 8.35
N ASP A 184 1.52 19.63 9.60
CA ASP A 184 2.77 19.49 10.37
C ASP A 184 3.75 18.49 9.71
N ILE A 185 3.25 17.36 9.19
CA ILE A 185 4.07 16.42 8.42
C ILE A 185 4.61 17.07 7.14
N GLY A 186 3.80 17.87 6.44
CA GLY A 186 4.24 18.59 5.24
C GLY A 186 5.38 19.56 5.54
N ILE A 187 5.28 20.32 6.63
CA ILE A 187 6.32 21.25 7.07
C ILE A 187 7.60 20.50 7.47
N GLU A 188 7.48 19.43 8.25
CA GLU A 188 8.63 18.60 8.66
C GLU A 188 9.30 17.93 7.46
N LEU A 189 8.53 17.48 6.46
CA LEU A 189 9.07 16.93 5.21
C LEU A 189 9.84 17.99 4.40
N ASP A 190 9.31 19.21 4.29
CA ASP A 190 10.02 20.32 3.63
C ASP A 190 11.31 20.69 4.39
N GLU A 191 11.30 20.65 5.72
CA GLU A 191 12.47 20.91 6.56
C GLU A 191 13.51 19.78 6.45
N GLN A 192 13.08 18.51 6.39
CA GLN A 192 13.95 17.38 6.11
C GLN A 192 14.53 17.41 4.70
N ASN A 193 13.78 17.87 3.70
CA ASN A 193 14.29 18.02 2.33
C ASN A 193 15.43 19.04 2.28
N LYS A 194 15.29 20.14 3.01
CA LYS A 194 16.37 21.13 3.19
C LYS A 194 17.58 20.56 3.94
N MET A 195 17.35 19.73 4.96
CA MET A 195 18.45 19.03 5.66
C MET A 195 19.17 18.02 4.75
N ILE A 196 18.45 17.37 3.84
CA ILE A 196 19.04 16.48 2.83
C ILE A 196 19.93 17.27 1.85
N ASP A 197 19.51 18.46 1.43
CA ASP A 197 20.34 19.34 0.59
C ASP A 197 21.64 19.75 1.31
N GLU A 198 21.57 20.05 2.62
CA GLU A 198 22.76 20.34 3.44
C GLU A 198 23.69 19.13 3.57
N ILE A 199 23.12 17.92 3.71
CA ILE A 199 23.89 16.67 3.73
C ILE A 199 24.56 16.42 2.36
N ASP A 200 23.91 16.72 1.24
CA ASP A 200 24.52 16.60 -0.09
C ASP A 200 25.69 17.58 -0.25
N GLU A 201 25.54 18.81 0.24
CA GLU A 201 26.62 19.80 0.22
C GLU A 201 27.83 19.35 1.08
N ASP A 202 27.57 18.81 2.27
CA ASP A 202 28.62 18.28 3.15
C ASP A 202 29.25 16.99 2.60
N MET A 203 28.48 16.16 1.89
CA MET A 203 28.98 15.00 1.16
C MET A 203 29.92 15.44 0.02
N GLN A 204 29.55 16.44 -0.78
CA GLN A 204 30.40 17.01 -1.84
C GLN A 204 31.69 17.64 -1.25
N ARG A 205 31.61 18.32 -0.12
CA ARG A 205 32.80 18.83 0.61
C ARG A 205 33.68 17.69 1.13
N THR A 206 33.08 16.59 1.58
CA THR A 206 33.82 15.42 2.02
C THR A 206 34.49 14.71 0.84
N GLU A 207 33.83 14.59 -0.31
CA GLU A 207 34.39 14.03 -1.55
C GLU A 207 35.58 14.86 -2.05
N THR A 208 35.46 16.19 -2.08
CA THR A 208 36.56 17.09 -2.48
C THR A 208 37.76 17.02 -1.51
N ARG A 209 37.51 16.82 -0.21
CA ARG A 209 38.57 16.54 0.78
C ARG A 209 39.21 15.17 0.57
N LEU A 210 38.41 14.12 0.35
CA LEU A 210 38.90 12.77 0.11
C LEU A 210 39.72 12.67 -1.17
N THR A 211 39.27 13.29 -2.26
CA THR A 211 40.03 13.37 -3.53
C THR A 211 41.34 14.13 -3.34
N SER A 212 41.34 15.22 -2.57
CA SER A 212 42.56 15.97 -2.22
C SER A 212 43.55 15.15 -1.38
N LEU A 213 43.05 14.40 -0.38
CA LEU A 213 43.87 13.49 0.42
C LEU A 213 44.44 12.36 -0.44
N THR A 214 43.63 11.76 -1.29
CA THR A 214 44.05 10.70 -2.22
C THR A 214 45.15 11.20 -3.16
N LYS A 215 45.01 12.42 -3.69
CA LYS A 215 46.02 13.06 -4.54
C LYS A 215 47.32 13.33 -3.76
N ARG A 216 47.24 13.77 -2.51
CA ARG A 216 48.42 13.96 -1.65
C ARG A 216 49.11 12.65 -1.32
N VAL A 217 48.38 11.59 -1.01
CA VAL A 217 48.92 10.25 -0.76
C VAL A 217 49.62 9.72 -2.01
N ASN A 218 48.99 9.81 -3.17
CA ASN A 218 49.59 9.39 -4.44
C ASN A 218 50.87 10.21 -4.76
N THR A 219 50.85 11.52 -4.48
CA THR A 219 52.02 12.39 -4.65
C THR A 219 53.14 12.07 -3.65
N ALA A 220 52.79 11.76 -2.39
CA ALA A 220 53.75 11.39 -1.35
C ALA A 220 54.45 10.08 -1.69
N ILE A 221 53.68 9.06 -2.14
CA ILE A 221 54.22 7.80 -2.64
C ILE A 221 55.20 8.05 -3.79
N ARG A 222 54.85 8.93 -4.74
CA ARG A 222 55.73 9.27 -5.88
C ARG A 222 56.95 10.11 -5.50
N LYS A 223 56.92 10.86 -4.39
CA LYS A 223 57.99 11.79 -4.00
C LYS A 223 59.03 11.17 -3.06
N SER A 224 58.71 10.07 -2.36
CA SER A 224 59.60 9.51 -1.33
C SER A 224 60.58 8.43 -1.80
N SER A 225 60.37 7.74 -2.93
CA SER A 225 61.24 6.60 -3.30
C SER A 225 62.35 6.95 -4.28
N ASP A 226 62.10 7.72 -5.33
CA ASP A 226 62.98 7.58 -6.49
C ASP A 226 64.36 8.21 -6.32
N ARG A 227 64.46 9.45 -5.80
CA ARG A 227 65.76 10.15 -5.79
C ARG A 227 66.69 9.73 -4.66
N CYS A 228 66.15 9.51 -3.46
CA CYS A 228 66.96 9.03 -2.33
C CYS A 228 67.41 7.57 -2.54
N GLN A 229 66.54 6.71 -3.09
CA GLN A 229 66.91 5.34 -3.40
C GLN A 229 67.95 5.27 -4.51
N LEU A 230 67.84 6.10 -5.57
CA LEU A 230 68.87 6.19 -6.61
C LEU A 230 70.22 6.63 -6.06
N ILE A 231 70.25 7.65 -5.19
CA ILE A 231 71.51 8.11 -4.58
C ILE A 231 72.12 6.99 -3.71
N CYS A 232 71.31 6.28 -2.93
CA CYS A 232 71.79 5.18 -2.10
C CYS A 232 72.37 4.03 -2.94
N ILE A 233 71.72 3.68 -4.06
CA ILE A 233 72.21 2.68 -5.02
C ILE A 233 73.55 3.13 -5.64
N VAL A 234 73.65 4.38 -6.09
CA VAL A 234 74.88 4.93 -6.69
C VAL A 234 76.04 4.92 -5.69
N VAL A 235 75.81 5.32 -4.44
CA VAL A 235 76.83 5.28 -3.38
C VAL A 235 77.29 3.84 -3.12
N LEU A 236 76.37 2.88 -3.06
CA LEU A 236 76.69 1.48 -2.84
C LEU A 236 77.52 0.88 -3.99
N ILE A 237 77.24 1.27 -5.24
CA ILE A 237 78.05 0.90 -6.41
C ILE A 237 79.47 1.46 -6.29
N ILE A 238 79.64 2.72 -5.89
CA ILE A 238 80.97 3.34 -5.72
C ILE A 238 81.79 2.59 -4.66
N VAL A 239 81.18 2.24 -3.53
CA VAL A 239 81.86 1.47 -2.47
C VAL A 239 82.31 0.10 -2.97
N ILE A 240 81.45 -0.61 -3.72
CA ILE A 240 81.81 -1.90 -4.32
C ILE A 240 82.99 -1.73 -5.29
N VAL A 241 82.97 -0.71 -6.15
CA VAL A 241 84.07 -0.43 -7.09
C VAL A 241 85.38 -0.18 -6.34
N LEU A 242 85.35 0.60 -5.25
CA LEU A 242 86.54 0.85 -4.43
C LEU A 242 87.10 -0.44 -3.81
N ILE A 243 86.23 -1.32 -3.29
CA ILE A 243 86.64 -2.62 -2.74
C ILE A 243 87.28 -3.49 -3.83
N VAL A 244 86.67 -3.53 -5.02
CA VAL A 244 87.19 -4.31 -6.16
C VAL A 244 88.55 -3.78 -6.60
N VAL A 245 88.72 -2.46 -6.73
CA VAL A 245 90.02 -1.86 -7.08
C VAL A 245 91.07 -2.16 -6.01
N MET A 246 90.72 -2.03 -4.73
CA MET A 246 91.64 -2.32 -3.62
C MET A 246 92.05 -3.81 -3.57
N PHE A 247 91.17 -4.72 -3.99
CA PHE A 247 91.46 -6.14 -4.06
C PHE A 247 92.29 -6.54 -5.30
N PHE A 248 92.04 -5.91 -6.45
CA PHE A 248 92.70 -6.24 -7.73
C PHE A 248 94.01 -5.48 -7.97
N VAL A 249 94.30 -4.42 -7.21
CA VAL A 249 95.60 -3.75 -7.24
C VAL A 249 96.48 -4.42 -6.18
N PRO A 250 97.37 -5.36 -6.55
CA PRO A 250 98.30 -5.95 -5.60
C PRO A 250 99.31 -4.87 -5.22
N PHE A 251 99.36 -4.52 -3.94
CA PHE A 251 100.48 -3.77 -3.38
C PHE A 251 101.65 -4.70 -3.10
#